data_AF-A0A6S7ZK89-F1
#
_entry.id   AF-A0A6S7ZK89-F1
#
_cell.length_a   1.000
_cell.length_b   1.000
_cell.length_c   1.000
_cell.angle_alpha   90.00
_cell.angle_beta   90.00
_cell.angle_gamma   90.00
#
_symmetry.space_group_name_H-M   'P 1'
#
loop_
_entity.id
_entity.type
_entity.pdbx_description
1 polymer ?
#
loop_
_entity_poly.entity_id
_entity_poly.type
_entity_poly.pdbx_seq_one_letter_code
_entity_poly.pdbx_strand_id
1 'polypeptide(L)'
;MEIRETIMRGDVGAAMQLVTQVDPELLKTDNILHFHLKKQALIELIRDAHVGKAIVFAQEQVSPYIEGSEELQKELEEVMSLLVFGKDLDSPVRHLFSSDHRREIAFELNSALLKRENKKETSDIVRLLKLMVMTQQELNRKIDVDLPRITLGANPTQIQIPPEHN
;
A
#
# COMPACT_ATOMS: atom_id res chain seq x y z
N MET A 1 8.52 -5.49 -10.33
CA MET A 1 9.88 -5.17 -9.81
C MET A 1 10.25 -3.70 -9.98
N GLU A 2 9.74 -3.02 -11.00
CA GLU A 2 10.04 -1.62 -11.32
C GLU A 2 9.79 -0.63 -10.17
N ILE A 3 8.64 -0.70 -9.48
CA ILE A 3 8.32 0.20 -8.35
C ILE A 3 9.38 0.15 -7.25
N ARG A 4 9.84 -1.05 -6.88
CA ARG A 4 10.86 -1.25 -5.85
C ARG A 4 12.20 -0.64 -6.27
N GLU A 5 12.60 -0.83 -7.51
CA GLU A 5 13.86 -0.29 -8.03
C GLU A 5 13.84 1.23 -8.07
N THR A 6 12.71 1.82 -8.45
CA THR A 6 12.53 3.27 -8.50
C THR A 6 12.65 3.90 -7.10
N ILE A 7 12.08 3.29 -6.06
CA ILE A 7 12.28 3.72 -4.66
C ILE A 7 13.75 3.58 -4.24
N MET A 8 14.37 2.44 -4.56
CA MET A 8 15.78 2.20 -4.20
C MET A 8 16.73 3.19 -4.87
N ARG A 9 16.41 3.67 -6.08
CA ARG A 9 17.14 4.74 -6.78
C ARG A 9 16.93 6.13 -6.17
N GLY A 10 15.93 6.30 -5.29
CA GLY A 10 15.56 7.59 -4.70
C GLY A 10 14.52 8.37 -5.51
N ASP A 11 14.00 7.81 -6.60
CA ASP A 11 12.95 8.46 -7.40
C ASP A 11 11.55 8.13 -6.85
N VAL A 12 11.28 8.58 -5.63
CA VAL A 12 10.02 8.27 -4.95
C VAL A 12 8.81 8.87 -5.68
N GLY A 13 9.01 9.99 -6.39
CA GLY A 13 7.98 10.63 -7.21
C GLY A 13 7.49 9.72 -8.34
N ALA A 14 8.41 9.15 -9.12
CA ALA A 14 8.04 8.19 -10.16
C ALA A 14 7.44 6.91 -9.56
N ALA A 15 7.95 6.44 -8.42
CA ALA A 15 7.39 5.28 -7.73
C ALA A 15 5.92 5.50 -7.33
N MET A 16 5.57 6.67 -6.77
CA MET A 16 4.18 7.01 -6.43
C MET A 16 3.27 7.05 -7.66
N GLN A 17 3.75 7.58 -8.79
CA GLN A 17 2.99 7.58 -10.04
C GLN A 17 2.70 6.15 -10.53
N LEU A 18 3.72 5.29 -10.54
CA LEU A 18 3.57 3.88 -10.91
C LEU A 18 2.59 3.16 -9.97
N VAL A 19 2.66 3.40 -8.66
CA VAL A 19 1.70 2.83 -7.70
C VAL A 19 0.28 3.28 -8.02
N THR A 20 0.08 4.57 -8.30
CA THR A 20 -1.24 5.12 -8.63
C THR A 20 -1.79 4.53 -9.94
N GLN A 21 -0.92 4.16 -10.88
CA GLN A 21 -1.33 3.46 -12.11
C GLN A 21 -1.75 2.01 -11.85
N VAL A 22 -1.06 1.31 -10.95
CA VAL A 22 -1.34 -0.09 -10.61
C VAL A 22 -2.58 -0.22 -9.72
N ASP A 23 -2.66 0.62 -8.67
CA ASP A 23 -3.78 0.65 -7.74
C ASP A 23 -4.07 2.10 -7.31
N PRO A 24 -5.00 2.79 -7.99
CA PRO A 24 -5.37 4.17 -7.69
C PRO A 24 -5.94 4.39 -6.28
N GLU A 25 -6.41 3.32 -5.64
CA GLU A 25 -7.09 3.36 -4.36
C GLU A 25 -6.15 3.05 -3.20
N LEU A 26 -4.97 2.45 -3.44
CA LEU A 26 -4.02 2.09 -2.38
C LEU A 26 -3.59 3.31 -1.56
N LEU A 27 -3.10 4.37 -2.21
CA LEU A 27 -2.62 5.59 -1.56
C LEU A 27 -3.75 6.47 -0.98
N LYS A 28 -5.01 6.20 -1.34
CA LYS A 28 -6.19 6.84 -0.74
C LYS A 28 -6.70 6.11 0.49
N THR A 29 -6.50 4.79 0.53
CA THR A 29 -6.96 3.95 1.64
C THR A 29 -5.94 3.96 2.79
N ASP A 30 -4.65 3.97 2.46
CA ASP A 30 -3.56 3.90 3.42
C ASP A 30 -2.81 5.24 3.51
N ASN A 31 -3.32 6.11 4.37
CA ASN A 31 -2.76 7.45 4.60
C ASN A 31 -1.35 7.39 5.24
N ILE A 32 -1.06 6.34 6.02
CA ILE A 32 0.23 6.15 6.69
C ILE A 32 1.30 5.82 5.65
N LEU A 33 1.02 4.83 4.78
CA LEU A 33 1.93 4.49 3.69
C LEU A 33 2.17 5.68 2.76
N HIS A 34 1.12 6.45 2.46
CA HIS A 34 1.27 7.66 1.64
C HIS A 34 2.14 8.71 2.33
N PHE A 35 1.95 8.93 3.63
CA PHE A 35 2.83 9.79 4.42
C PHE A 35 4.29 9.30 4.41
N HIS A 36 4.55 8.00 4.62
CA HIS A 36 5.92 7.46 4.56
C HIS A 36 6.58 7.69 3.19
N LEU A 37 5.85 7.51 2.09
CA LEU A 37 6.35 7.81 0.74
C LEU A 37 6.66 9.31 0.57
N LYS A 38 5.79 10.20 1.04
CA LYS A 38 6.02 11.65 1.00
C LYS A 38 7.22 12.05 1.87
N LYS A 39 7.37 11.46 3.05
CA LYS A 39 8.52 11.64 3.95
C LYS A 39 9.82 11.25 3.24
N GLN A 40 9.86 10.10 2.56
CA GLN A 40 11.03 9.70 1.79
C GLN A 40 11.32 10.65 0.64
N ALA A 41 10.31 11.07 -0.12
CA ALA A 41 10.49 12.06 -1.19
C ALA A 41 11.09 13.38 -0.66
N LEU A 42 10.67 13.82 0.52
CA LEU A 42 11.24 14.99 1.19
C LEU A 42 12.71 14.77 1.56
N ILE A 43 13.07 13.62 2.12
CA ILE A 43 14.47 13.26 2.42
C ILE A 43 15.34 13.30 1.16
N GLU A 44 14.84 12.80 0.03
CA GLU A 44 15.58 12.85 -1.25
C GLU A 44 15.74 14.29 -1.77
N LEU A 45 14.70 15.14 -1.65
CA LEU A 45 14.81 16.57 -1.99
C LEU A 45 15.86 17.30 -1.15
N ILE A 46 15.93 16.99 0.14
CA ILE A 46 16.94 17.53 1.07
C ILE A 46 18.33 17.02 0.68
N ARG A 47 18.46 15.73 0.33
CA ARG A 47 19.73 15.10 -0.08
C ARG A 47 20.35 15.74 -1.32
N ASP A 48 19.50 16.12 -2.27
CA ASP A 48 19.88 16.79 -3.52
C ASP A 48 20.10 18.31 -3.35
N ALA A 49 20.11 18.81 -2.10
CA ALA A 49 20.30 20.22 -1.74
C ALA A 49 19.24 21.17 -2.33
N HIS A 50 18.05 20.67 -2.64
CA HIS A 50 16.93 21.47 -3.14
C HIS A 50 16.08 22.05 -2.00
N VAL A 51 16.70 22.80 -1.08
CA VAL A 51 16.09 23.28 0.18
C VAL A 51 14.77 24.02 -0.05
N GLY A 52 14.72 24.95 -1.00
CA GLY A 52 13.49 25.71 -1.28
C GLY A 52 12.33 24.82 -1.73
N LYS A 53 12.60 23.82 -2.58
CA LYS A 53 11.58 22.85 -3.01
C LYS A 53 11.16 21.93 -1.86
N ALA A 54 12.11 21.51 -1.02
CA ALA A 54 11.82 20.69 0.15
C ALA A 54 10.87 21.39 1.13
N ILE A 55 11.09 22.68 1.42
CA ILE A 55 10.22 23.47 2.31
C ILE A 55 8.80 23.59 1.74
N VAL A 56 8.67 23.97 0.46
CA VAL A 56 7.36 24.06 -0.21
C VAL A 56 6.67 22.70 -0.21
N PHE A 57 7.40 21.63 -0.51
CA PHE A 57 6.85 20.28 -0.52
C PHE A 57 6.37 19.84 0.87
N ALA A 58 7.14 20.11 1.92
CA ALA A 58 6.72 19.81 3.28
C ALA A 58 5.40 20.50 3.64
N GLN A 59 5.29 21.80 3.32
CA GLN A 59 4.10 22.61 3.61
C GLN A 59 2.86 22.18 2.80
N GLU A 60 3.02 21.95 1.49
CA GLU A 60 1.88 21.68 0.61
C GLU A 60 1.47 20.20 0.60
N GLN A 61 2.42 19.29 0.75
CA GLN A 61 2.23 17.87 0.46
C GLN A 61 2.35 16.97 1.69
N VAL A 62 2.97 17.43 2.79
CA VAL A 62 3.19 16.61 4.00
C VAL A 62 2.37 17.13 5.17
N SER A 63 2.27 18.45 5.36
CA SER A 63 1.49 19.07 6.44
C SER A 63 0.06 18.53 6.60
N PRO A 64 -0.73 18.29 5.53
CA PRO A 64 -2.10 17.78 5.68
C PRO A 64 -2.19 16.39 6.35
N TYR A 65 -1.11 15.60 6.34
CA TYR A 65 -1.09 14.24 6.90
C TYR A 65 -0.69 14.21 8.38
N ILE A 66 -0.10 15.29 8.90
CA ILE A 66 0.39 15.37 10.28
C ILE A 66 -0.56 16.14 11.21
N GLU A 67 -1.63 16.71 10.66
CA GLU A 67 -2.65 17.41 11.44
C GLU A 67 -3.35 16.41 12.38
N GLY A 68 -3.17 16.59 13.70
CA GLY A 68 -3.79 15.76 14.72
C GLY A 68 -3.00 14.53 15.17
N SER A 69 -1.79 14.30 14.65
CA SER A 69 -0.89 13.23 15.14
C SER A 69 0.46 13.80 15.59
N GLU A 70 0.70 13.82 16.90
CA GLU A 70 1.99 14.26 17.48
C GLU A 70 3.16 13.38 17.04
N GLU A 71 2.92 12.09 16.79
CA GLU A 71 3.95 11.15 16.34
C GLU A 71 4.46 11.52 14.94
N LEU A 72 3.55 11.76 13.99
CA LEU A 72 3.93 12.14 12.63
C LEU A 72 4.52 13.55 12.56
N GLN A 73 4.11 14.44 13.46
CA GLN A 73 4.73 15.76 13.61
C GLN A 73 6.19 15.64 14.03
N LYS A 74 6.50 14.82 15.03
CA LYS A 74 7.89 14.57 15.48
C LYS A 74 8.73 13.99 14.34
N GLU A 75 8.18 13.05 13.57
CA GLU A 75 8.88 12.51 12.40
C GLU A 75 9.20 13.57 11.34
N LEU A 76 8.27 14.50 11.08
CA LEU A 76 8.52 15.59 10.15
C LEU A 76 9.57 16.57 10.70
N GLU A 77 9.49 16.94 11.98
CA GLU A 77 10.47 17.80 12.64
C GLU A 77 11.88 17.19 12.56
N GLU A 78 11.99 15.88 12.77
CA GLU A 78 13.25 15.16 12.67
C GLU A 78 13.82 15.22 11.24
N VAL A 79 12.99 14.98 10.22
CA VAL A 79 13.39 15.14 8.81
C VAL A 79 13.77 16.58 8.48
N MET A 80 13.03 17.57 8.99
CA MET A 80 13.32 18.99 8.74
C MET A 80 14.59 19.45 9.45
N SER A 81 14.97 18.81 10.55
CA SER A 81 16.25 19.07 11.21
C SER A 81 17.46 18.72 10.32
N LEU A 82 17.29 17.84 9.30
CA LEU A 82 18.32 17.57 8.29
C LEU A 82 18.71 18.82 7.50
N LEU A 83 17.82 19.81 7.37
CA LEU A 83 18.13 21.10 6.75
C LEU A 83 19.10 21.93 7.60
N VAL A 84 19.05 21.78 8.92
CA VAL A 84 19.87 22.53 9.88
C VAL A 84 21.22 21.85 10.08
N PHE A 85 21.23 20.53 10.27
CA PHE A 85 22.44 19.76 10.54
C PHE A 85 23.20 19.31 9.28
N GLY A 86 22.59 19.40 8.09
CA GLY A 86 23.23 19.04 6.84
C GLY A 86 23.69 17.57 6.77
N LYS A 87 24.82 17.34 6.09
CA LYS A 87 25.43 16.00 5.89
C LYS A 87 26.49 15.66 6.95
N ASP A 88 26.55 16.45 8.03
CA ASP A 88 27.61 16.29 9.02
C ASP A 88 27.51 14.91 9.70
N LEU A 89 28.65 14.23 9.77
CA LEU A 89 28.75 12.83 10.21
C LEU A 89 28.35 12.63 11.69
N ASP A 90 28.34 13.71 12.47
CA ASP A 90 27.98 13.78 13.89
C ASP A 90 26.52 14.22 14.13
N SER A 91 25.72 14.36 13.07
CA SER A 91 24.31 14.74 13.19
C SER A 91 23.47 13.63 13.86
N PRO A 92 22.61 13.97 14.84
CA PRO A 92 21.73 12.99 15.50
C PRO A 92 20.76 12.32 14.51
N VAL A 93 20.49 12.97 13.39
CA VAL A 93 19.55 12.51 12.34
C VAL A 93 20.23 11.84 11.16
N ARG A 94 21.52 11.50 11.28
CA ARG A 94 22.29 10.79 10.24
C ARG A 94 21.63 9.50 9.75
N HIS A 95 20.93 8.79 10.63
CA HIS A 95 20.27 7.53 10.30
C HIS A 95 19.19 7.70 9.21
N LEU A 96 18.56 8.89 9.09
CA LEU A 96 17.60 9.21 8.04
C LEU A 96 18.24 9.28 6.63
N PHE A 97 19.56 9.51 6.55
CA PHE A 97 20.29 9.45 5.28
C PHE A 97 20.64 8.03 4.84
N SER A 98 20.46 7.02 5.70
CA SER A 98 20.80 5.64 5.34
C SER A 98 19.86 5.11 4.25
N SER A 99 20.36 4.13 3.49
CA SER A 99 19.54 3.41 2.51
C SER A 99 18.49 2.50 3.15
N ASP A 100 18.48 2.36 4.47
CA ASP A 100 17.61 1.40 5.16
C ASP A 100 16.16 1.87 5.12
N HIS A 101 15.91 3.18 5.25
CA HIS A 101 14.59 3.78 5.13
C HIS A 101 13.98 3.53 3.73
N ARG A 102 14.81 3.64 2.67
CA ARG A 102 14.36 3.29 1.30
C ARG A 102 13.96 1.81 1.20
N ARG A 103 14.72 0.92 1.83
CA ARG A 103 14.46 -0.52 1.80
C ARG A 103 13.18 -0.86 2.55
N GLU A 104 12.96 -0.25 3.70
CA GLU A 104 11.77 -0.44 4.54
C GLU A 104 10.50 0.02 3.81
N ILE A 105 10.49 1.23 3.26
CA ILE A 105 9.34 1.76 2.51
C ILE A 105 9.07 0.92 1.26
N ALA A 106 10.12 0.49 0.55
CA ALA A 106 9.96 -0.38 -0.60
C ALA A 106 9.38 -1.76 -0.22
N PHE A 107 9.72 -2.27 0.97
CA PHE A 107 9.14 -3.50 1.51
C PHE A 107 7.68 -3.30 1.91
N GLU A 108 7.38 -2.24 2.66
CA GLU A 108 6.04 -1.88 3.11
C GLU A 108 5.08 -1.75 1.92
N LEU A 109 5.46 -0.96 0.92
CA LEU A 109 4.68 -0.75 -0.30
C LEU A 109 4.46 -2.05 -1.07
N ASN A 110 5.49 -2.88 -1.24
CA ASN A 110 5.36 -4.15 -1.95
C ASN A 110 4.43 -5.10 -1.20
N SER A 111 4.49 -5.11 0.13
CA SER A 111 3.59 -5.92 0.96
C SER A 111 2.13 -5.45 0.82
N ALA A 112 1.89 -4.14 0.76
CA ALA A 112 0.56 -3.56 0.62
C ALA A 112 -0.04 -3.88 -0.76
N LEU A 113 0.76 -3.77 -1.83
CA LEU A 113 0.35 -4.14 -3.19
C LEU A 113 -0.04 -5.61 -3.28
N LEU A 114 0.82 -6.52 -2.79
CA LEU A 114 0.56 -7.96 -2.81
C LEU A 114 -0.70 -8.34 -2.04
N LYS A 115 -0.97 -7.71 -0.89
CA LYS A 115 -2.19 -7.94 -0.11
C LYS A 115 -3.44 -7.56 -0.90
N ARG A 116 -3.41 -6.44 -1.64
CA ARG A 116 -4.56 -5.97 -2.43
C ARG A 116 -4.79 -6.81 -3.67
N GLU A 117 -3.72 -7.21 -4.35
CA GLU A 117 -3.79 -8.13 -5.50
C GLU A 117 -4.42 -9.47 -5.11
N ASN A 118 -3.91 -10.13 -4.06
CA ASN A 118 -4.47 -11.38 -3.54
C ASN A 118 -5.95 -11.23 -3.12
N LYS A 119 -6.32 -10.10 -2.50
CA LYS A 119 -7.71 -9.83 -2.11
C LYS A 119 -8.64 -9.71 -3.33
N LYS A 120 -8.15 -9.13 -4.42
CA LYS A 120 -8.91 -9.01 -5.67
C LYS A 120 -9.11 -10.37 -6.33
N GLU A 121 -8.05 -11.15 -6.49
CA GLU A 121 -8.10 -12.49 -7.10
C GLU A 121 -9.01 -13.44 -6.32
N THR A 122 -8.88 -13.45 -4.99
CA THR A 122 -9.75 -14.27 -4.12
C THR A 122 -11.20 -13.82 -4.18
N SER A 123 -11.47 -12.51 -4.23
CA SER A 123 -12.84 -11.98 -4.34
C SER A 123 -13.51 -12.37 -5.66
N ASP A 124 -12.78 -12.32 -6.77
CA ASP A 124 -13.32 -12.69 -8.09
C ASP A 124 -13.64 -14.18 -8.18
N ILE A 125 -12.76 -15.06 -7.67
CA ILE A 125 -13.02 -16.51 -7.58
C ILE A 125 -14.25 -16.79 -6.71
N VAL A 126 -14.33 -16.17 -5.53
CA VAL A 126 -15.48 -16.35 -4.62
C VAL A 126 -16.77 -15.84 -5.27
N ARG A 127 -16.74 -14.73 -6.01
CA ARG A 127 -17.90 -14.21 -6.73
C ARG A 127 -18.34 -15.17 -7.84
N LEU A 128 -17.40 -15.71 -8.61
CA LEU A 128 -17.69 -16.67 -9.67
C LEU A 128 -18.30 -17.94 -9.08
N LEU A 129 -17.75 -18.44 -7.97
CA LEU A 129 -18.28 -19.60 -7.26
C LEU A 129 -19.72 -19.35 -6.76
N LYS A 130 -19.98 -18.20 -6.15
CA LYS A 130 -21.34 -17.83 -5.73
C LYS A 130 -22.30 -17.81 -6.91
N LEU A 131 -21.91 -17.21 -8.04
CA LEU A 131 -22.72 -17.18 -9.25
C LEU A 131 -23.01 -18.60 -9.76
N MET A 132 -22.01 -19.47 -9.81
CA MET A 132 -22.18 -20.87 -10.24
C MET A 132 -23.18 -21.61 -9.35
N VAL A 133 -23.04 -21.51 -8.02
CA VAL A 133 -23.96 -22.14 -7.06
C VAL A 133 -25.39 -21.59 -7.25
N MET A 134 -25.55 -20.28 -7.40
CA MET A 134 -26.86 -19.67 -7.63
C MET A 134 -27.50 -20.14 -8.94
N THR A 135 -26.74 -20.19 -10.04
CA THR A 135 -27.26 -20.69 -11.32
C THR A 135 -27.69 -22.16 -11.24
N GLN A 136 -26.94 -22.99 -10.51
CA GLN A 136 -27.30 -24.39 -10.28
C GLN A 136 -28.59 -24.52 -9.46
N GLN A 137 -28.76 -23.73 -8.40
CA GLN A 137 -30.00 -23.70 -7.62
C GLN A 137 -31.20 -23.28 -8.47
N GLU A 138 -31.04 -22.28 -9.35
CA GLU A 138 -32.09 -21.81 -10.25
C GLU A 138 -32.43 -22.82 -11.34
N LEU A 139 -31.45 -23.54 -11.89
CA LEU A 139 -31.66 -24.61 -12.87
C LEU A 139 -32.41 -25.80 -12.25
N ASN A 140 -32.02 -26.23 -11.05
CA ASN A 140 -32.70 -27.30 -10.32
C ASN A 140 -34.14 -26.95 -9.94
N ARG A 141 -34.49 -25.66 -9.85
CA ARG A 141 -35.88 -25.21 -9.60
C ARG A 141 -36.74 -25.22 -10.86
N LYS A 142 -36.15 -25.03 -12.04
CA LYS A 142 -36.89 -24.85 -13.30
C LYS A 142 -36.94 -26.11 -14.18
N ILE A 143 -36.03 -27.05 -13.96
CA ILE A 143 -35.88 -28.25 -14.78
C ILE A 143 -36.02 -29.46 -13.87
N ASP A 144 -37.04 -30.28 -14.10
CA ASP A 144 -37.29 -31.56 -13.42
C ASP A 144 -36.39 -32.67 -14.01
N VAL A 145 -35.10 -32.39 -14.12
CA VAL A 145 -34.08 -33.33 -14.58
C VAL A 145 -32.93 -33.22 -13.61
N ASP A 146 -32.49 -34.36 -13.09
CA ASP A 146 -31.39 -34.44 -12.12
C ASP A 146 -30.07 -34.03 -12.80
N LEU A 147 -29.77 -32.73 -12.73
CA LEU A 147 -28.57 -32.15 -13.32
C LEU A 147 -27.36 -32.49 -12.44
N PRO A 148 -26.22 -32.90 -13.03
CA PRO A 148 -25.03 -33.21 -12.26
C PRO A 148 -24.61 -32.01 -11.40
N ARG A 149 -24.45 -32.25 -10.09
CA ARG A 149 -23.95 -31.23 -9.17
C ARG A 149 -22.54 -30.83 -9.56
N ILE A 150 -22.30 -29.52 -9.61
CA ILE A 150 -20.96 -29.03 -9.92
C ILE A 150 -20.17 -29.15 -8.62
N THR A 151 -19.37 -30.20 -8.50
CA THR A 151 -18.47 -30.41 -7.37
C THR A 151 -17.12 -29.80 -7.72
N LEU A 152 -16.65 -28.85 -6.92
CA LEU A 152 -15.32 -28.25 -7.05
C LEU A 152 -14.22 -29.22 -6.60
N GLY A 153 -14.17 -30.46 -7.10
CA GLY A 153 -13.05 -31.40 -6.90
C GLY A 153 -12.57 -31.70 -5.46
N ALA A 154 -13.17 -31.10 -4.44
CA ALA A 154 -12.85 -31.26 -3.03
C ALA A 154 -14.01 -32.01 -2.40
N ASN A 155 -13.69 -33.08 -1.70
CA ASN A 155 -14.65 -33.87 -0.94
C ASN A 155 -15.60 -32.94 -0.15
N PRO A 156 -16.92 -33.16 -0.21
CA PRO A 156 -17.94 -32.30 0.41
C PRO A 156 -17.89 -32.24 1.94
N THR A 157 -16.84 -32.76 2.59
CA THR A 157 -16.71 -32.87 4.04
C THR A 157 -15.92 -31.74 4.70
N GLN A 158 -15.41 -30.72 3.97
CA GLN A 158 -14.51 -29.71 4.55
C GLN A 158 -14.84 -28.24 4.32
N ILE A 159 -15.91 -27.88 3.61
CA ILE A 159 -16.33 -26.47 3.53
C ILE A 159 -17.37 -26.21 4.62
N GLN A 160 -16.89 -26.02 5.85
CA GLN A 160 -17.68 -25.47 6.94
C GLN A 160 -17.87 -23.98 6.67
N ILE A 161 -19.09 -23.57 6.29
CA ILE A 161 -19.45 -22.15 6.27
C ILE A 161 -19.58 -21.72 7.75
N PRO A 162 -18.80 -20.73 8.24
CA PRO A 162 -18.97 -20.25 9.60
C PRO A 162 -20.34 -19.58 9.74
N PRO A 163 -21.05 -19.76 10.88
CA PRO A 163 -22.35 -19.16 11.09
C PRO A 163 -22.21 -17.64 11.17
N GLU A 164 -23.08 -16.93 10.45
CA GLU A 164 -23.26 -15.49 10.61
C GLU A 164 -23.68 -15.21 12.06
N HIS A 165 -22.86 -14.45 12.80
CA HIS A 165 -23.25 -13.91 14.10
C HIS A 165 -24.17 -12.72 13.87
N ASN A 166 -25.36 -12.85 14.47
CA ASN A 166 -26.42 -11.86 14.56
C ASN A 166 -26.05 -10.75 15.55
#